data_AF-A0A958GZW7-F1
#
_entry.id   AF-A0A958GZW7-F1
#
_cell.length_a   1.000
_cell.length_b   1.000
_cell.length_c   1.000
_cell.angle_alpha   90.00
_cell.angle_beta   90.00
_cell.angle_gamma   90.00
#
_symmetry.space_group_name_H-M   'P 1'
#
loop_
_entity.id
_entity.type
_entity.pdbx_description
1 polymer ?
#
loop_
_entity_poly.entity_id
_entity_poly.type
_entity_poly.pdbx_seq_one_letter_code
_entity_poly.pdbx_strand_id
1 'polypeptide(L)'
;MHTWQSRVRTGLLRIIRSILFLITLVLGTTAVMLMGETSGLALADLSNASVLTVTTAGDGVMFAVLQNGPQADGIYRSDDRGLTWRRVGAGPNGVMTTLVAHPINDAVLFAGTEGGPVTATNNLWRSDDGGKTWHEFFISLPAHPDGLVPAVTALAIDPTQPHKLFIGTAGLGVYLFDIGDNGLGYSLVGGVSAHRMQVKDLVIGERNRVYALTEAGLFVTGDGQAWHDLPFPVERPVDVTVTGNSLYAAAESGEVYHSSDGGQTWSQIGDNWPALSEARLQATAISVDQDNPNHVVVSTAYNIGGQLVGGSIYETHDIGREWVKVGEAKGVITQLMITNGRVYGVSSTGLTPYGSPIQPAQNGIWDRLGLPAYLTSAQVLVMMATLGLASIILFGRLEWVRSLQTSS
;
A
#
# COMPACT_ATOMS: atom_id res chain seq x y z
N MET A 1 -13.99 62.92 -30.88
CA MET A 1 -14.36 61.86 -29.89
C MET A 1 -14.16 60.44 -30.43
N HIS A 2 -14.51 60.13 -31.69
CA HIS A 2 -14.36 58.78 -32.28
C HIS A 2 -12.92 58.22 -32.37
N THR A 3 -11.91 59.07 -32.58
CA THR A 3 -10.50 58.64 -32.72
C THR A 3 -9.85 58.26 -31.38
N TRP A 4 -10.32 58.83 -30.27
CA TRP A 4 -9.80 58.56 -28.93
C TRP A 4 -10.29 57.21 -28.40
N GLN A 5 -11.59 56.91 -28.57
CA GLN A 5 -12.16 55.61 -28.20
C GLN A 5 -11.57 54.45 -29.01
N SER A 6 -11.25 54.65 -30.30
CA SER A 6 -10.57 53.65 -31.12
C SER A 6 -9.15 53.36 -30.61
N ARG A 7 -8.37 54.39 -30.28
CA ARG A 7 -7.01 54.24 -29.74
C ARG A 7 -6.99 53.57 -28.37
N VAL A 8 -7.92 53.93 -27.48
CA VAL A 8 -8.05 53.29 -26.15
C VAL A 8 -8.44 51.82 -26.29
N ARG A 9 -9.39 51.48 -27.16
CA ARG A 9 -9.80 50.09 -27.41
C ARG A 9 -8.68 49.25 -28.02
N THR A 10 -7.89 49.84 -28.92
CA THR A 10 -6.72 49.18 -29.52
C THR A 10 -5.59 48.97 -28.51
N GLY A 11 -5.38 49.93 -27.60
CA GLY A 11 -4.44 49.82 -26.48
C GLY A 11 -4.85 48.73 -25.48
N LEU A 12 -6.13 48.70 -25.09
CA LEU A 12 -6.67 47.68 -24.18
C LEU A 12 -6.56 46.26 -24.76
N LEU A 13 -6.85 46.10 -26.06
CA LEU A 13 -6.69 44.83 -26.76
C LEU A 13 -5.23 44.37 -26.84
N ARG A 14 -4.26 45.29 -26.98
CA ARG A 14 -2.83 44.94 -26.92
C ARG A 14 -2.42 44.47 -25.53
N ILE A 15 -2.91 45.13 -24.48
CA ILE A 15 -2.64 44.72 -23.09
C ILE A 15 -3.22 43.33 -22.81
N ILE A 16 -4.48 43.07 -23.19
CA ILE A 16 -5.12 41.76 -23.03
C ILE A 16 -4.35 40.67 -23.80
N ARG A 17 -3.87 40.97 -25.03
CA ARG A 17 -3.06 40.03 -25.83
C ARG A 17 -1.72 39.71 -25.17
N SER A 18 -1.04 40.70 -24.61
CA SER A 18 0.22 40.50 -23.89
C SER A 18 0.03 39.70 -22.61
N ILE A 19 -1.06 39.92 -21.87
CA ILE A 19 -1.41 39.15 -20.67
C ILE A 19 -1.69 37.69 -21.04
N LEU A 20 -2.50 37.42 -22.08
CA LEU A 20 -2.79 36.07 -22.53
C LEU A 20 -1.52 35.34 -23.00
N PHE A 21 -0.66 36.01 -23.77
CA PHE A 21 0.62 35.43 -24.20
C PHE A 21 1.52 35.08 -23.01
N LEU A 22 1.61 35.97 -22.00
CA LEU A 22 2.36 35.71 -20.77
C LEU A 22 1.77 34.54 -19.98
N ILE A 23 0.44 34.41 -19.88
CA ILE A 23 -0.20 33.27 -19.23
C ILE A 23 0.14 31.97 -19.95
N THR A 24 0.05 31.94 -21.28
CA THR A 24 0.40 30.74 -22.07
C THR A 24 1.88 30.40 -21.97
N LEU A 25 2.76 31.41 -21.96
CA LEU A 25 4.19 31.22 -21.79
C LEU A 25 4.50 30.66 -20.40
N VAL A 26 3.91 31.24 -19.34
CA VAL A 26 4.11 30.80 -17.95
C VAL A 26 3.58 29.38 -17.77
N LEU A 27 2.35 29.10 -18.21
CA LEU A 27 1.76 27.75 -18.16
C LEU A 27 2.59 26.74 -18.97
N GLY A 28 3.09 27.14 -20.14
CA GLY A 28 3.98 26.33 -20.96
C GLY A 28 5.32 26.05 -20.27
N THR A 29 5.95 27.05 -19.66
CA THR A 29 7.21 26.88 -18.94
C THR A 29 7.05 26.08 -17.65
N THR A 30 5.96 26.25 -16.89
CA THR A 30 5.68 25.42 -15.72
C THR A 30 5.39 23.98 -16.12
N ALA A 31 4.70 23.75 -17.24
CA ALA A 31 4.49 22.41 -17.77
C ALA A 31 5.81 21.76 -18.23
N VAL A 32 6.71 22.53 -18.86
CA VAL A 32 8.04 22.05 -19.26
C VAL A 32 8.97 21.85 -18.06
N MET A 33 8.89 22.65 -17.00
CA MET A 33 9.64 22.41 -15.75
C MET A 33 9.13 21.17 -15.02
N LEU A 34 7.81 20.99 -14.94
CA LEU A 34 7.19 19.78 -14.38
C LEU A 34 7.53 18.53 -15.19
N MET A 35 7.76 18.65 -16.50
CA MET A 35 8.22 17.55 -17.36
C MET A 35 9.75 17.40 -17.40
N GLY A 36 10.50 18.45 -17.09
CA GLY A 36 11.96 18.54 -17.25
C GLY A 36 12.76 18.15 -16.02
N GLU A 37 12.17 18.17 -14.81
CA GLU A 37 12.84 17.72 -13.58
C GLU A 37 12.55 16.24 -13.23
N THR A 38 11.67 15.57 -13.98
CA THR A 38 11.21 14.21 -13.65
C THR A 38 11.70 13.17 -14.64
N SER A 39 13.01 13.05 -14.82
CA SER A 39 13.61 11.84 -15.37
C SER A 39 13.34 10.66 -14.42
N GLY A 40 12.20 9.98 -14.59
CA GLY A 40 11.80 8.80 -13.81
C GLY A 40 10.31 8.39 -13.85
N LEU A 41 9.42 9.17 -14.47
CA LEU A 41 7.97 8.95 -14.39
C LEU A 41 7.41 8.00 -15.47
N ALA A 42 7.68 6.71 -15.35
CA ALA A 42 6.69 5.74 -15.81
C ALA A 42 5.76 5.47 -14.63
N LEU A 43 4.50 5.94 -14.72
CA LEU A 43 3.46 5.47 -13.80
C LEU A 43 3.31 3.97 -14.01
N ALA A 44 3.62 3.18 -12.99
CA ALA A 44 3.52 1.74 -13.05
C ALA A 44 2.09 1.30 -12.74
N ASP A 45 1.54 0.47 -13.61
CA ASP A 45 0.25 -0.18 -13.37
C ASP A 45 0.48 -1.47 -12.60
N LEU A 46 0.29 -1.45 -11.29
CA LEU A 46 0.51 -2.62 -10.46
C LEU A 46 -0.62 -3.67 -10.57
N SER A 47 -1.71 -3.40 -11.30
CA SER A 47 -2.88 -4.28 -11.39
C SER A 47 -2.63 -5.60 -12.12
N ASN A 48 -1.50 -5.69 -12.86
CA ASN A 48 -1.02 -6.88 -13.57
C ASN A 48 0.49 -7.09 -13.34
N ALA A 49 0.96 -6.84 -12.12
CA ALA A 49 2.36 -7.01 -11.72
C ALA A 49 2.51 -8.06 -10.62
N SER A 50 3.65 -8.75 -10.56
CA SER A 50 3.91 -9.69 -9.47
C SER A 50 4.33 -8.90 -8.22
N VAL A 51 3.37 -8.65 -7.35
CA VAL A 51 3.56 -7.88 -6.11
C VAL A 51 3.75 -8.85 -4.96
N LEU A 52 4.89 -8.73 -4.28
CA LEU A 52 5.23 -9.56 -3.13
C LEU A 52 4.50 -9.08 -1.86
N THR A 53 4.60 -7.78 -1.57
CA THR A 53 4.05 -7.17 -0.36
C THR A 53 3.79 -5.68 -0.57
N VAL A 54 2.85 -5.14 0.19
CA VAL A 54 2.53 -3.72 0.30
C VAL A 54 2.58 -3.27 1.75
N THR A 55 3.02 -2.04 1.98
CA THR A 55 3.03 -1.41 3.31
C THR A 55 2.65 0.06 3.19
N THR A 56 2.07 0.63 4.24
CA THR A 56 1.76 2.06 4.33
C THR A 56 2.75 2.78 5.22
N ALA A 57 3.10 3.99 4.83
CA ALA A 57 3.65 4.99 5.73
C ALA A 57 2.55 6.02 6.10
N GLY A 58 2.92 7.04 6.87
CA GLY A 58 2.03 8.16 7.20
C GLY A 58 1.47 8.88 5.97
N ASP A 59 0.38 9.62 6.18
CA ASP A 59 -0.23 10.54 5.20
C ASP A 59 -0.69 9.91 3.87
N GLY A 60 -0.91 8.59 3.84
CA GLY A 60 -1.41 7.88 2.66
C GLY A 60 -0.32 7.50 1.66
N VAL A 61 0.94 7.59 2.06
CA VAL A 61 2.08 7.05 1.31
C VAL A 61 2.06 5.53 1.41
N MET A 62 2.33 4.86 0.29
CA MET A 62 2.39 3.39 0.23
C MET A 62 3.66 2.96 -0.49
N PHE A 63 4.19 1.80 -0.09
CA PHE A 63 5.29 1.13 -0.75
C PHE A 63 4.88 -0.28 -1.16
N ALA A 64 5.30 -0.70 -2.35
CA ALA A 64 5.06 -2.03 -2.87
C ALA A 64 6.37 -2.62 -3.38
N VAL A 65 6.51 -3.93 -3.22
CA VAL A 65 7.67 -4.69 -3.69
C VAL A 65 7.24 -5.54 -4.87
N LEU A 66 7.89 -5.35 -6.01
CA LEU A 66 7.67 -6.17 -7.20
C LEU A 66 8.84 -7.13 -7.38
N GLN A 67 8.52 -8.39 -7.66
CA GLN A 67 9.50 -9.46 -7.91
C GLN A 67 8.97 -10.48 -8.90
N ASN A 68 9.84 -10.98 -9.79
CA ASN A 68 9.55 -12.08 -10.73
C ASN A 68 8.35 -11.77 -11.65
N GLY A 69 8.14 -10.49 -11.99
CA GLY A 69 7.02 -10.02 -12.80
C GLY A 69 7.42 -9.54 -14.20
N PRO A 70 6.43 -9.14 -15.03
CA PRO A 70 6.70 -8.51 -16.32
C PRO A 70 7.26 -7.08 -16.18
N GLN A 71 7.10 -6.47 -15.01
CA GLN A 71 7.66 -5.16 -14.65
C GLN A 71 9.01 -5.33 -13.96
N ALA A 72 9.82 -4.28 -13.98
CA ALA A 72 11.14 -4.31 -13.35
C ALA A 72 11.03 -4.52 -11.83
N ASP A 73 11.73 -5.53 -11.32
CA ASP A 73 11.80 -5.79 -9.89
C ASP A 73 12.28 -4.57 -9.10
N GLY A 74 11.79 -4.45 -7.87
CA GLY A 74 12.25 -3.46 -6.91
C GLY A 74 11.13 -2.81 -6.12
N ILE A 75 11.45 -1.63 -5.56
CA ILE A 75 10.58 -0.88 -4.67
C ILE A 75 9.81 0.16 -5.48
N TYR A 76 8.51 0.20 -5.26
CA TYR A 76 7.59 1.17 -5.83
C TYR A 76 6.96 1.99 -4.71
N ARG A 77 6.77 3.28 -4.94
CA ARG A 77 6.14 4.22 -4.01
C ARG A 77 4.90 4.84 -4.66
N SER A 78 3.85 4.99 -3.87
CA SER A 78 2.69 5.81 -4.17
C SER A 78 2.59 6.92 -3.14
N ASP A 79 2.32 8.13 -3.60
CA ASP A 79 2.09 9.33 -2.76
C ASP A 79 0.60 9.71 -2.71
N ASP A 80 -0.26 8.90 -3.33
CA ASP A 80 -1.67 9.20 -3.58
C ASP A 80 -2.58 8.01 -3.26
N ARG A 81 -2.25 7.26 -2.20
CA ARG A 81 -3.04 6.14 -1.68
C ARG A 81 -3.23 5.04 -2.73
N GLY A 82 -2.14 4.67 -3.40
CA GLY A 82 -2.09 3.58 -4.36
C GLY A 82 -2.76 3.86 -5.69
N LEU A 83 -3.13 5.11 -5.99
CA LEU A 83 -3.70 5.50 -7.29
C LEU A 83 -2.64 5.49 -8.39
N THR A 84 -1.46 5.99 -8.09
CA THR A 84 -0.32 6.01 -9.00
C THR A 84 0.95 5.53 -8.29
N TRP A 85 1.79 4.82 -9.04
CA TRP A 85 3.00 4.19 -8.51
C TRP A 85 4.21 4.57 -9.35
N ARG A 86 5.35 4.78 -8.69
CA ARG A 86 6.64 5.03 -9.32
C ARG A 86 7.71 4.17 -8.69
N ARG A 87 8.59 3.60 -9.52
CA ARG A 87 9.75 2.85 -9.03
C ARG A 87 10.74 3.80 -8.35
N VAL A 88 11.24 3.44 -7.17
CA VAL A 88 12.21 4.25 -6.40
C VAL A 88 13.60 3.63 -6.33
N GLY A 89 13.70 2.31 -6.40
CA GLY A 89 14.98 1.61 -6.28
C GLY A 89 14.85 0.13 -6.61
N ALA A 90 15.99 -0.55 -6.68
CA ALA A 90 16.03 -1.99 -6.93
C ALA A 90 15.70 -2.84 -5.70
N GLY A 91 15.71 -2.24 -4.50
CA GLY A 91 15.69 -2.99 -3.25
C GLY A 91 17.10 -3.34 -2.76
N PRO A 92 17.23 -3.98 -1.60
CA PRO A 92 18.49 -4.49 -1.08
C PRO A 92 19.05 -5.65 -1.92
N ASN A 93 20.30 -6.02 -1.64
CA ASN A 93 20.90 -7.21 -2.24
C ASN A 93 20.33 -8.48 -1.58
N GLY A 94 19.39 -9.15 -2.25
CA GLY A 94 18.82 -10.40 -1.77
C GLY A 94 17.38 -10.57 -2.23
N VAL A 95 16.86 -11.78 -2.06
CA VAL A 95 15.43 -12.04 -2.29
C VAL A 95 14.66 -11.50 -1.09
N MET A 96 13.98 -10.37 -1.28
CA MET A 96 13.11 -9.81 -0.25
C MET A 96 11.95 -10.75 0.05
N THR A 97 11.56 -10.77 1.32
CA THR A 97 10.46 -11.56 1.86
C THR A 97 9.40 -10.67 2.50
N THR A 98 9.79 -9.50 3.02
CA THR A 98 8.88 -8.57 3.69
C THR A 98 9.44 -7.13 3.68
N LEU A 99 8.57 -6.14 3.84
CA LEU A 99 8.88 -4.71 3.87
C LEU A 99 7.96 -4.02 4.88
N VAL A 100 8.53 -3.16 5.73
CA VAL A 100 7.76 -2.23 6.58
C VAL A 100 8.29 -0.81 6.39
N ALA A 101 7.37 0.14 6.27
CA ALA A 101 7.71 1.56 6.26
C ALA A 101 7.53 2.15 7.66
N HIS A 102 8.42 3.08 8.03
CA HIS A 102 8.29 3.78 9.30
C HIS A 102 7.05 4.70 9.25
N PRO A 103 6.15 4.63 10.25
CA PRO A 103 4.82 5.23 10.17
C PRO A 103 4.83 6.77 10.16
N ILE A 104 5.90 7.39 10.65
CA ILE A 104 6.05 8.87 10.73
C ILE A 104 7.07 9.41 9.72
N ASN A 105 8.02 8.58 9.28
CA ASN A 105 9.16 9.02 8.48
C ASN A 105 9.26 8.10 7.26
N ASP A 106 8.58 8.46 6.18
CA ASP A 106 8.47 7.65 4.97
C ASP A 106 9.80 7.48 4.20
N ALA A 107 10.87 8.14 4.64
CA ALA A 107 12.22 7.89 4.16
C ALA A 107 12.84 6.63 4.78
N VAL A 108 12.40 6.25 5.98
CA VAL A 108 12.93 5.09 6.70
C VAL A 108 12.11 3.85 6.37
N LEU A 109 12.75 2.86 5.74
CA LEU A 109 12.15 1.56 5.41
C LEU A 109 13.03 0.43 5.96
N PHE A 110 12.41 -0.67 6.35
CA PHE A 110 13.10 -1.90 6.71
C PHE A 110 12.62 -3.05 5.81
N ALA A 111 13.56 -3.85 5.31
CA ALA A 111 13.28 -4.97 4.44
C ALA A 111 13.92 -6.25 4.98
N GLY A 112 13.12 -7.29 5.09
CA GLY A 112 13.59 -8.65 5.35
C GLY A 112 13.95 -9.35 4.05
N THR A 113 14.98 -10.20 4.09
CA THR A 113 15.34 -11.09 2.98
C THR A 113 15.42 -12.55 3.43
N GLU A 114 15.55 -13.44 2.45
CA GLU A 114 15.81 -14.86 2.68
C GLU A 114 17.04 -15.10 3.57
N GLY A 115 17.02 -16.26 4.23
CA GLY A 115 18.09 -16.72 5.08
C GLY A 115 19.27 -17.30 4.31
N GLY A 116 20.38 -17.52 5.01
CA GLY A 116 21.57 -18.09 4.41
C GLY A 116 22.71 -18.33 5.40
N PRO A 117 23.87 -18.77 4.91
CA PRO A 117 25.04 -19.00 5.74
C PRO A 117 25.49 -17.73 6.46
N VAL A 118 25.80 -17.82 7.76
CA VAL A 118 26.24 -16.68 8.59
C VAL A 118 27.42 -15.90 8.01
N THR A 119 28.26 -16.55 7.22
CA THR A 119 29.43 -15.93 6.58
C THR A 119 29.10 -15.07 5.37
N ALA A 120 27.86 -15.06 4.90
CA ALA A 120 27.48 -14.52 3.60
C ALA A 120 26.14 -13.79 3.56
N THR A 121 25.38 -13.71 4.67
CA THR A 121 23.99 -13.23 4.59
C THR A 121 23.64 -12.25 5.71
N ASN A 122 23.20 -11.06 5.28
CA ASN A 122 22.45 -10.13 6.10
C ASN A 122 21.00 -10.19 5.66
N ASN A 123 20.12 -10.47 6.61
CA ASN A 123 18.72 -10.80 6.31
C ASN A 123 17.77 -9.65 6.66
N LEU A 124 18.33 -8.55 7.18
CA LEU A 124 17.61 -7.31 7.44
C LEU A 124 18.38 -6.14 6.86
N TRP A 125 17.63 -5.27 6.19
CA TRP A 125 18.14 -4.12 5.49
C TRP A 125 17.35 -2.90 5.90
N ARG A 126 18.02 -1.76 5.80
CA ARG A 126 17.40 -0.46 6.06
C ARG A 126 17.67 0.50 4.92
N SER A 127 16.69 1.34 4.64
CA SER A 127 16.80 2.51 3.78
C SER A 127 16.51 3.76 4.60
N ASP A 128 17.21 4.85 4.30
CA ASP A 128 17.00 6.18 4.89
C ASP A 128 16.57 7.23 3.84
N ASP A 129 16.26 6.79 2.62
CA ASP A 129 15.94 7.67 1.48
C ASP A 129 14.69 7.22 0.69
N GLY A 130 13.81 6.46 1.36
CA GLY A 130 12.55 5.99 0.81
C GLY A 130 12.72 4.85 -0.18
N GLY A 131 13.70 3.97 0.04
CA GLY A 131 13.94 2.75 -0.72
C GLY A 131 14.84 2.91 -1.95
N LYS A 132 15.52 4.06 -2.11
CA LYS A 132 16.44 4.29 -3.23
C LYS A 132 17.77 3.61 -3.01
N THR A 133 18.30 3.71 -1.78
CA THR A 133 19.52 3.03 -1.34
C THR A 133 19.26 2.24 -0.06
N TRP A 134 20.05 1.17 0.12
CA TRP A 134 19.90 0.22 1.21
C TRP A 134 21.26 -0.08 1.84
N HIS A 135 21.26 -0.20 3.16
CA HIS A 135 22.42 -0.60 3.95
C HIS A 135 22.03 -1.73 4.89
N GLU A 136 23.02 -2.55 5.23
CA GLU A 136 22.85 -3.72 6.07
C GLU A 136 22.48 -3.30 7.50
N PHE A 137 21.39 -3.85 8.01
CA PHE A 137 21.00 -3.69 9.40
C PHE A 137 21.43 -4.96 10.14
N PHE A 138 22.65 -4.94 10.65
CA PHE A 138 23.28 -6.08 11.31
C PHE A 138 22.59 -6.44 12.61
N ILE A 139 21.60 -7.31 12.51
CA ILE A 139 21.17 -8.12 13.62
C ILE A 139 22.28 -9.16 13.85
N SER A 140 23.02 -9.04 14.96
CA SER A 140 23.77 -10.18 15.48
C SER A 140 22.78 -11.18 16.07
N LEU A 141 21.88 -11.72 15.23
CA LEU A 141 21.04 -12.83 15.63
C LEU A 141 21.98 -13.99 15.97
N PRO A 142 21.68 -14.78 17.01
CA PRO A 142 22.42 -15.99 17.26
C PRO A 142 22.40 -16.82 15.99
N ALA A 143 23.57 -17.20 15.46
CA ALA A 143 23.62 -18.20 14.42
C ALA A 143 22.86 -19.43 14.94
N HIS A 144 21.91 -19.95 14.16
CA HIS A 144 21.27 -21.20 14.52
C HIS A 144 22.37 -22.27 14.65
N PRO A 145 22.24 -23.30 15.51
CA PRO A 145 23.30 -24.29 15.74
C PRO A 145 23.83 -25.01 14.48
N ASP A 146 23.12 -24.91 13.35
CA ASP A 146 23.53 -25.40 12.03
C ASP A 146 24.35 -24.41 11.19
N GLY A 147 24.64 -23.21 11.72
CA GLY A 147 25.40 -22.16 11.04
C GLY A 147 24.59 -21.27 10.09
N LEU A 148 23.26 -21.36 10.13
CA LEU A 148 22.37 -20.55 9.29
C LEU A 148 21.79 -19.35 10.05
N VAL A 149 21.61 -18.24 9.34
CA VAL A 149 20.82 -17.09 9.78
C VAL A 149 19.44 -17.22 9.13
N PRO A 150 18.34 -17.25 9.91
CA PRO A 150 17.00 -17.47 9.36
C PRO A 150 16.52 -16.30 8.51
N ALA A 151 15.63 -16.57 7.55
CA ALA A 151 14.94 -15.52 6.83
C ALA A 151 14.15 -14.61 7.79
N VAL A 152 14.05 -13.34 7.45
CA VAL A 152 13.12 -12.42 8.12
C VAL A 152 11.77 -12.56 7.42
N THR A 153 10.73 -12.99 8.13
CA THR A 153 9.44 -13.34 7.54
C THR A 153 8.35 -12.32 7.83
N ALA A 154 8.47 -11.59 8.94
CA ALA A 154 7.52 -10.56 9.33
C ALA A 154 8.26 -9.36 9.94
N LEU A 155 7.76 -8.16 9.69
CA LEU A 155 8.25 -6.92 10.27
C LEU A 155 7.07 -6.06 10.70
N ALA A 156 7.17 -5.45 11.87
CA ALA A 156 6.14 -4.53 12.36
C ALA A 156 6.77 -3.40 13.17
N ILE A 157 6.27 -2.18 12.97
CA ILE A 157 6.67 -0.99 13.75
C ILE A 157 5.43 -0.50 14.50
N ASP A 158 5.57 -0.25 15.79
CA ASP A 158 4.47 0.30 16.59
C ASP A 158 4.22 1.77 16.22
N PRO A 159 3.05 2.15 15.66
CA PRO A 159 2.78 3.54 15.29
C PRO A 159 2.76 4.51 16.47
N THR A 160 2.48 4.02 17.69
CA THR A 160 2.47 4.81 18.92
C THR A 160 3.86 4.90 19.56
N GLN A 161 4.74 3.94 19.25
CA GLN A 161 6.13 3.88 19.70
C GLN A 161 7.03 3.58 18.50
N PRO A 162 7.20 4.55 17.58
CA PRO A 162 7.83 4.33 16.28
C PRO A 162 9.32 3.92 16.34
N HIS A 163 9.95 4.05 17.51
CA HIS A 163 11.30 3.54 17.78
C HIS A 163 11.33 2.02 18.03
N LYS A 164 10.19 1.32 18.12
CA LYS A 164 10.14 -0.14 18.33
C LYS A 164 9.90 -0.88 17.02
N LEU A 165 10.90 -1.66 16.61
CA LEU A 165 10.84 -2.56 15.46
C LEU A 165 10.77 -4.01 15.96
N PHE A 166 9.70 -4.71 15.60
CA PHE A 166 9.55 -6.14 15.82
C PHE A 166 9.94 -6.91 14.55
N ILE A 167 10.72 -7.97 14.73
CA ILE A 167 11.26 -8.80 13.66
C ILE A 167 10.86 -10.25 13.91
N GLY A 168 10.10 -10.82 12.98
CA GLY A 168 9.75 -12.23 12.95
C GLY A 168 10.72 -13.00 12.05
N THR A 169 11.11 -14.20 12.47
CA THR A 169 12.08 -15.03 11.73
C THR A 169 11.53 -16.40 11.37
N ALA A 170 12.10 -16.99 10.33
CA ALA A 170 11.91 -18.39 9.96
C ALA A 170 12.69 -19.31 10.92
N GLY A 171 12.18 -19.50 12.14
CA GLY A 171 12.64 -20.57 13.03
C GLY A 171 13.41 -20.12 14.28
N LEU A 172 13.63 -18.81 14.48
CA LEU A 172 14.27 -18.27 15.69
C LEU A 172 13.35 -17.32 16.48
N GLY A 173 12.04 -17.33 16.21
CA GLY A 173 11.04 -16.54 16.94
C GLY A 173 11.08 -15.03 16.60
N VAL A 174 10.75 -14.20 17.60
CA VAL A 174 10.52 -12.76 17.47
C VAL A 174 11.58 -11.96 18.22
N TYR A 175 12.09 -10.89 17.62
CA TYR A 175 13.05 -9.97 18.23
C TYR A 175 12.50 -8.55 18.26
N LEU A 176 12.75 -7.83 19.35
CA LEU A 176 12.43 -6.41 19.50
C LEU A 176 13.72 -5.58 19.47
N PHE A 177 13.79 -4.65 18.54
CA PHE A 177 14.83 -3.64 18.45
C PHE A 177 14.28 -2.25 18.79
N ASP A 178 15.06 -1.49 19.56
CA ASP A 178 14.94 -0.04 19.59
C ASP A 178 15.79 0.52 18.45
N ILE A 179 15.15 1.20 17.49
CA ILE A 179 15.78 1.80 16.32
C ILE A 179 16.11 3.28 16.49
N GLY A 180 15.81 3.85 17.67
CA GLY A 180 16.01 5.26 18.01
C GLY A 180 15.13 6.22 17.20
N ASP A 181 14.80 7.37 17.78
CA ASP A 181 13.93 8.38 17.12
C ASP A 181 14.55 8.99 15.86
N ASN A 182 15.88 8.93 15.74
CA ASN A 182 16.66 9.49 14.64
C ASN A 182 17.38 8.43 13.79
N GLY A 183 17.20 7.14 14.11
CA GLY A 183 17.66 6.05 13.28
C GLY A 183 19.18 5.91 13.15
N LEU A 184 20.03 6.55 13.96
CA LEU A 184 21.49 6.42 13.79
C LEU A 184 22.11 5.32 14.66
N GLY A 185 21.29 4.53 15.35
CA GLY A 185 21.71 3.34 16.08
C GLY A 185 20.53 2.41 16.35
N TYR A 186 20.80 1.13 16.58
CA TYR A 186 19.79 0.17 16.99
C TYR A 186 20.34 -0.76 18.08
N SER A 187 19.46 -1.22 18.96
CA SER A 187 19.83 -2.17 20.02
C SER A 187 18.76 -3.23 20.18
N LEU A 188 19.20 -4.48 20.41
CA LEU A 188 18.29 -5.57 20.78
C LEU A 188 17.80 -5.34 22.21
N VAL A 189 16.49 -5.18 22.39
CA VAL A 189 15.86 -4.86 23.68
C VAL A 189 15.07 -6.05 24.24
N GLY A 190 14.63 -6.95 23.39
CA GLY A 190 13.80 -8.08 23.81
C GLY A 190 13.52 -9.07 22.69
N GLY A 191 12.63 -10.01 22.99
CA GLY A 191 12.19 -11.03 22.06
C GLY A 191 11.97 -12.37 22.74
N VAL A 192 11.40 -13.29 21.97
CA VAL A 192 11.32 -14.70 22.31
C VAL A 192 12.05 -15.49 21.24
N SER A 193 13.14 -16.15 21.63
CA SER A 193 13.86 -17.07 20.77
C SER A 193 13.48 -18.49 21.15
N ALA A 194 12.82 -19.19 20.23
CA ALA A 194 12.52 -20.60 20.34
C ALA A 194 12.94 -21.30 19.04
N HIS A 195 13.67 -22.41 19.18
CA HIS A 195 14.11 -23.19 18.02
C HIS A 195 12.89 -23.73 17.28
N ARG A 196 12.86 -23.58 15.96
CA ARG A 196 11.77 -23.99 15.06
C ARG A 196 10.46 -23.21 15.24
N MET A 197 10.52 -22.04 15.87
CA MET A 197 9.38 -21.11 15.88
C MET A 197 9.40 -20.27 14.61
N GLN A 198 8.62 -20.68 13.61
CA GLN A 198 8.42 -19.91 12.38
C GLN A 198 7.36 -18.84 12.61
N VAL A 199 7.76 -17.57 12.52
CA VAL A 199 6.83 -16.44 12.60
C VAL A 199 6.24 -16.20 11.22
N LYS A 200 4.91 -16.24 11.11
CA LYS A 200 4.18 -15.97 9.87
C LYS A 200 3.83 -14.50 9.74
N ASP A 201 3.36 -13.90 10.83
CA ASP A 201 2.94 -12.50 10.83
C ASP A 201 3.13 -11.85 12.21
N LEU A 202 3.26 -10.53 12.20
CA LEU A 202 3.36 -9.67 13.38
C LEU A 202 2.38 -8.52 13.26
N VAL A 203 1.45 -8.44 14.22
CA VAL A 203 0.40 -7.41 14.21
C VAL A 203 0.49 -6.56 15.47
N ILE A 204 0.55 -5.25 15.28
CA ILE A 204 0.51 -4.28 16.37
C ILE A 204 -0.94 -3.95 16.69
N GLY A 205 -1.34 -4.21 17.94
CA GLY A 205 -2.61 -3.77 18.50
C GLY A 205 -2.43 -2.55 19.40
N GLU A 206 -3.55 -2.05 19.93
CA GLU A 206 -3.52 -0.94 20.86
C GLU A 206 -2.91 -1.33 22.21
N ARG A 207 -2.53 -0.30 22.99
CA ARG A 207 -2.03 -0.41 24.37
C ARG A 207 -0.77 -1.27 24.47
N ASN A 208 0.17 -1.06 23.54
CA ASN A 208 1.46 -1.75 23.43
C ASN A 208 1.35 -3.26 23.26
N ARG A 209 0.22 -3.77 22.73
CA ARG A 209 0.07 -5.20 22.49
C ARG A 209 0.59 -5.56 21.12
N VAL A 210 1.43 -6.59 21.08
CA VAL A 210 1.94 -7.16 19.84
C VAL A 210 1.57 -8.62 19.79
N TYR A 211 1.04 -9.03 18.66
CA TYR A 211 0.59 -10.38 18.39
C TYR A 211 1.54 -11.02 17.37
N ALA A 212 2.04 -12.21 17.69
CA ALA A 212 2.87 -12.99 16.80
C ALA A 212 2.13 -14.25 16.38
N LEU A 213 1.85 -14.35 15.08
CA LEU A 213 1.33 -15.56 14.49
C LEU A 213 2.49 -16.49 14.15
N THR A 214 2.43 -17.72 14.62
CA THR A 214 3.45 -18.73 14.34
C THR A 214 2.83 -20.02 13.84
N GLU A 215 3.64 -20.94 13.32
CA GLU A 215 3.18 -22.31 13.04
C GLU A 215 2.68 -23.07 14.27
N ALA A 216 3.18 -22.72 15.46
CA ALA A 216 2.84 -23.39 16.72
C ALA A 216 1.60 -22.78 17.41
N GLY A 217 1.16 -21.59 17.02
CA GLY A 217 0.05 -20.88 17.65
C GLY A 217 0.20 -19.36 17.59
N LEU A 218 -0.72 -18.68 18.26
CA LEU A 218 -0.77 -17.22 18.39
C LEU A 218 -0.23 -16.81 19.76
N PHE A 219 0.66 -15.83 19.80
CA PHE A 219 1.26 -15.31 21.02
C PHE A 219 1.00 -13.82 21.16
N VAL A 220 0.98 -13.31 22.40
CA VAL A 220 0.85 -11.88 22.70
C VAL A 220 1.90 -11.42 23.70
N THR A 221 2.36 -10.19 23.54
CA THR A 221 3.21 -9.47 24.49
C THR A 221 2.71 -8.04 24.69
N GLY A 222 2.95 -7.46 25.87
CA GLY A 222 2.71 -6.04 26.17
C GLY A 222 3.99 -5.20 26.27
N ASP A 223 5.15 -5.85 26.36
CA ASP A 223 6.45 -5.23 26.59
C ASP A 223 7.50 -5.62 25.52
N GLY A 224 7.20 -6.61 24.68
CA GLY A 224 8.12 -7.17 23.69
C GLY A 224 9.12 -8.18 24.26
N GLN A 225 9.06 -8.47 25.56
CA GLN A 225 9.98 -9.37 26.26
C GLN A 225 9.28 -10.63 26.75
N ALA A 226 8.13 -10.48 27.43
CA ALA A 226 7.34 -11.59 27.94
C ALA A 226 6.20 -11.92 26.97
N TRP A 227 6.24 -13.12 26.41
CA TRP A 227 5.24 -13.63 25.45
C TRP A 227 4.37 -14.68 26.11
N HIS A 228 3.07 -14.63 25.83
CA HIS A 228 2.07 -15.54 26.35
C HIS A 228 1.29 -16.17 25.20
N ASP A 229 1.08 -17.48 25.25
CA ASP A 229 0.21 -18.20 24.33
C ASP A 229 -1.24 -17.70 24.43
N LEU A 230 -1.91 -17.61 23.29
CA LEU A 230 -3.35 -17.38 23.19
C LEU A 230 -4.06 -18.64 22.72
N PRO A 231 -5.21 -19.00 23.34
CA PRO A 231 -5.94 -20.22 22.99
C PRO A 231 -6.69 -20.07 21.65
N PHE A 232 -6.00 -20.32 20.54
CA PHE A 232 -6.63 -20.31 19.22
C PHE A 232 -7.38 -21.64 18.96
N PRO A 233 -8.64 -21.64 18.45
CA PRO A 233 -9.49 -22.83 18.44
C PRO A 233 -9.07 -23.96 17.49
N VAL A 234 -8.26 -23.66 16.48
CA VAL A 234 -7.91 -24.62 15.42
C VAL A 234 -6.42 -24.64 15.14
N GLU A 235 -5.96 -25.74 14.58
CA GLU A 235 -4.58 -25.88 14.13
C GLU A 235 -4.34 -25.04 12.87
N ARG A 236 -3.15 -24.43 12.77
CA ARG A 236 -2.65 -23.71 11.57
C ARG A 236 -3.47 -22.47 11.19
N PRO A 237 -3.44 -21.40 12.01
CA PRO A 237 -3.88 -20.10 11.53
C PRO A 237 -3.02 -19.66 10.33
N VAL A 238 -3.67 -18.98 9.40
CA VAL A 238 -3.06 -18.44 8.19
C VAL A 238 -2.67 -16.99 8.41
N ASP A 239 -3.60 -16.20 8.96
CA ASP A 239 -3.44 -14.76 9.10
C ASP A 239 -4.28 -14.24 10.29
N VAL A 240 -3.85 -13.14 10.88
CA VAL A 240 -4.49 -12.51 12.05
C VAL A 240 -4.47 -11.00 11.88
N THR A 241 -5.49 -10.33 12.38
CA THR A 241 -5.56 -8.87 12.36
C THR A 241 -6.25 -8.35 13.62
N VAL A 242 -5.98 -7.10 14.00
CA VAL A 242 -6.44 -6.52 15.25
C VAL A 242 -6.96 -5.10 15.02
N THR A 243 -7.97 -4.73 15.80
CA THR A 243 -8.47 -3.36 15.92
C THR A 243 -9.01 -3.16 17.33
N GLY A 244 -8.54 -2.14 18.03
CA GLY A 244 -8.88 -1.96 19.45
C GLY A 244 -8.51 -3.16 20.32
N ASN A 245 -9.53 -3.83 20.85
CA ASN A 245 -9.41 -5.07 21.62
C ASN A 245 -9.89 -6.31 20.86
N SER A 246 -10.38 -6.13 19.64
CA SER A 246 -10.90 -7.19 18.79
C SER A 246 -9.80 -7.78 17.93
N LEU A 247 -9.74 -9.11 17.86
CA LEU A 247 -8.92 -9.84 16.91
C LEU A 247 -9.80 -10.63 15.96
N TYR A 248 -9.37 -10.69 14.71
CA TYR A 248 -9.92 -11.56 13.70
C TYR A 248 -8.81 -12.46 13.17
N ALA A 249 -9.11 -13.73 12.96
CA ALA A 249 -8.14 -14.69 12.46
C ALA A 249 -8.79 -15.62 11.46
N ALA A 250 -8.02 -15.97 10.43
CA ALA A 250 -8.41 -16.92 9.41
C ALA A 250 -7.56 -18.20 9.55
N ALA A 251 -8.20 -19.35 9.38
CA ALA A 251 -7.54 -20.66 9.43
C ALA A 251 -7.42 -21.31 8.06
N GLU A 252 -6.47 -22.22 7.91
CA GLU A 252 -6.25 -22.95 6.65
C GLU A 252 -7.45 -23.84 6.27
N SER A 253 -8.25 -24.26 7.25
CA SER A 253 -9.55 -24.93 7.04
C SER A 253 -10.60 -24.06 6.35
N GLY A 254 -10.31 -22.76 6.19
CA GLY A 254 -11.23 -21.77 5.63
C GLY A 254 -12.05 -21.04 6.68
N GLU A 255 -12.04 -21.50 7.94
CA GLU A 255 -12.84 -20.91 9.01
C GLU A 255 -12.29 -19.55 9.46
N VAL A 256 -13.20 -18.66 9.87
CA VAL A 256 -12.88 -17.33 10.37
C VAL A 256 -13.37 -17.19 11.80
N TYR A 257 -12.55 -16.60 12.66
CA TYR A 257 -12.81 -16.43 14.08
C TYR A 257 -12.68 -14.98 14.50
N HIS A 258 -13.48 -14.59 15.49
CA HIS A 258 -13.40 -13.31 16.16
C HIS A 258 -13.21 -13.49 17.67
N SER A 259 -12.36 -12.65 18.25
CA SER A 259 -12.21 -12.48 19.69
C SER A 259 -12.47 -11.03 20.05
N SER A 260 -13.24 -10.78 21.10
CA SER A 260 -13.52 -9.41 21.60
C SER A 260 -12.73 -9.04 22.85
N ASP A 261 -11.94 -9.98 23.39
CA ASP A 261 -11.25 -9.90 24.67
C ASP A 261 -9.71 -9.97 24.55
N GLY A 262 -9.18 -9.63 23.37
CA GLY A 262 -7.74 -9.64 23.14
C GLY A 262 -7.17 -11.04 22.89
N GLY A 263 -7.98 -11.97 22.44
CA GLY A 263 -7.59 -13.33 22.04
C GLY A 263 -7.72 -14.38 23.13
N GLN A 264 -8.35 -14.05 24.27
CA GLN A 264 -8.54 -14.98 25.39
C GLN A 264 -9.67 -15.97 25.10
N THR A 265 -10.72 -15.51 24.44
CA THR A 265 -11.81 -16.35 23.94
C THR A 265 -12.11 -16.03 22.48
N TRP A 266 -12.51 -17.06 21.74
CA TRP A 266 -12.75 -16.99 20.30
C TRP A 266 -14.11 -17.58 19.97
N SER A 267 -14.77 -16.99 19.00
CA SER A 267 -16.01 -17.51 18.40
C SER A 267 -15.82 -17.59 16.89
N GLN A 268 -16.22 -18.71 16.30
CA GLN A 268 -16.32 -18.81 14.86
C GLN A 268 -17.40 -17.84 14.36
N ILE A 269 -17.13 -17.16 13.26
CA ILE A 269 -18.01 -16.15 12.67
C ILE A 269 -18.32 -16.51 11.21
N GLY A 270 -19.52 -16.12 10.76
CA GLY A 270 -19.97 -16.24 9.39
C GLY A 270 -20.99 -17.36 9.17
N ASP A 271 -22.24 -17.10 9.55
CA ASP A 271 -23.35 -18.06 9.38
C ASP A 271 -23.59 -18.42 7.90
N ASN A 272 -23.28 -17.47 7.00
CA ASN A 272 -23.33 -17.65 5.55
C ASN A 272 -21.94 -17.80 4.90
N TRP A 273 -20.90 -18.07 5.69
CA TRP A 273 -19.53 -18.14 5.19
C TRP A 273 -19.34 -19.30 4.21
N PRO A 274 -18.87 -19.05 2.97
CA PRO A 274 -18.84 -20.08 1.94
C PRO A 274 -17.95 -21.28 2.27
N ALA A 275 -16.86 -21.09 3.01
CA ALA A 275 -15.93 -22.19 3.32
C ALA A 275 -16.57 -23.27 4.21
N LEU A 276 -17.64 -22.94 4.95
CA LEU A 276 -18.41 -23.93 5.71
C LEU A 276 -19.13 -24.94 4.81
N SER A 277 -19.37 -24.57 3.55
CA SER A 277 -20.11 -25.38 2.58
C SER A 277 -19.22 -26.04 1.51
N GLU A 278 -17.96 -25.59 1.37
CA GLU A 278 -17.03 -26.02 0.33
C GLU A 278 -15.72 -26.56 0.92
N ALA A 279 -15.59 -27.88 1.05
CA ALA A 279 -14.46 -28.57 1.70
C ALA A 279 -13.05 -28.32 1.11
N ARG A 280 -12.94 -27.55 0.02
CA ARG A 280 -11.66 -27.22 -0.65
C ARG A 280 -11.31 -25.74 -0.57
N LEU A 281 -12.20 -24.90 -0.02
CA LEU A 281 -11.99 -23.47 0.04
C LEU A 281 -11.18 -23.14 1.30
N GLN A 282 -10.01 -22.54 1.13
CA GLN A 282 -9.14 -22.11 2.22
C GLN A 282 -9.14 -20.59 2.30
N ALA A 283 -9.02 -20.04 3.50
CA ALA A 283 -8.78 -18.61 3.69
C ALA A 283 -7.29 -18.33 3.50
N THR A 284 -6.95 -17.21 2.87
CA THR A 284 -5.55 -16.89 2.51
C THR A 284 -5.02 -15.62 3.14
N ALA A 285 -5.89 -14.66 3.45
CA ALA A 285 -5.56 -13.43 4.16
C ALA A 285 -6.80 -12.85 4.83
N ILE A 286 -6.62 -12.05 5.87
CA ILE A 286 -7.67 -11.32 6.58
C ILE A 286 -7.20 -9.92 6.96
N SER A 287 -8.07 -8.93 6.82
CA SER A 287 -7.76 -7.55 7.21
C SER A 287 -8.99 -6.87 7.81
N VAL A 288 -8.79 -6.05 8.83
CA VAL A 288 -9.85 -5.26 9.46
C VAL A 288 -9.58 -3.78 9.28
N ASP A 289 -10.65 -3.01 9.04
CA ASP A 289 -10.58 -1.57 8.98
C ASP A 289 -10.28 -1.03 10.39
N GLN A 290 -9.17 -0.31 10.49
CA GLN A 290 -8.71 0.27 11.75
C GLN A 290 -9.66 1.36 12.26
N ASP A 291 -10.41 2.01 11.38
CA ASP A 291 -11.37 3.06 11.72
C ASP A 291 -12.79 2.50 11.94
N ASN A 292 -13.07 1.29 11.42
CA ASN A 292 -14.36 0.63 11.53
C ASN A 292 -14.21 -0.87 11.84
N PRO A 293 -14.22 -1.28 13.13
CA PRO A 293 -13.98 -2.66 13.51
C PRO A 293 -15.06 -3.64 13.03
N ASN A 294 -16.18 -3.14 12.49
CA ASN A 294 -17.21 -3.98 11.88
C ASN A 294 -16.89 -4.34 10.43
N HIS A 295 -16.00 -3.59 9.75
CA HIS A 295 -15.58 -3.86 8.38
C HIS A 295 -14.36 -4.78 8.36
N VAL A 296 -14.58 -6.04 7.99
CA VAL A 296 -13.52 -7.05 7.88
C VAL A 296 -13.57 -7.65 6.47
N VAL A 297 -12.41 -7.91 5.91
CA VAL A 297 -12.26 -8.50 4.58
C VAL A 297 -11.44 -9.78 4.69
N VAL A 298 -11.89 -10.83 4.00
CA VAL A 298 -11.20 -12.12 3.91
C VAL A 298 -11.09 -12.52 2.45
N SER A 299 -9.93 -13.02 2.05
CA SER A 299 -9.72 -13.65 0.75
C SER A 299 -9.67 -15.17 0.88
N THR A 300 -10.14 -15.86 -0.14
CA THR A 300 -10.12 -17.32 -0.22
C THR A 300 -9.38 -17.80 -1.45
N ALA A 301 -9.00 -19.08 -1.45
CA ALA A 301 -8.49 -19.80 -2.60
C ALA A 301 -8.92 -21.26 -2.58
N TYR A 302 -9.05 -21.88 -3.76
CA TYR A 302 -9.36 -23.30 -3.87
C TYR A 302 -8.09 -24.14 -3.77
N ASN A 303 -8.08 -25.11 -2.84
CA ASN A 303 -7.03 -26.10 -2.75
C ASN A 303 -7.32 -27.28 -3.70
N ILE A 304 -6.56 -27.31 -4.81
CA ILE A 304 -6.64 -28.33 -5.84
C ILE A 304 -5.36 -29.16 -5.84
N GLY A 305 -5.38 -30.26 -5.07
CA GLY A 305 -4.26 -31.22 -5.04
C GLY A 305 -3.00 -30.65 -4.37
N GLY A 306 -3.19 -29.80 -3.35
CA GLY A 306 -2.09 -29.13 -2.64
C GLY A 306 -1.69 -27.79 -3.26
N GLN A 307 -2.27 -27.41 -4.39
CA GLN A 307 -2.04 -26.12 -5.03
C GLN A 307 -3.24 -25.18 -4.82
N LEU A 308 -2.96 -23.97 -4.34
CA LEU A 308 -3.96 -22.91 -4.23
C LEU A 308 -4.20 -22.26 -5.59
N VAL A 309 -5.46 -22.11 -5.97
CA VAL A 309 -5.86 -21.53 -7.26
C VAL A 309 -7.07 -20.61 -7.10
N GLY A 310 -6.92 -19.38 -7.59
CA GLY A 310 -7.99 -18.38 -7.66
C GLY A 310 -8.65 -18.13 -6.31
N GLY A 311 -9.98 -17.94 -6.33
CA GLY A 311 -10.82 -17.73 -5.17
C GLY A 311 -11.50 -16.37 -5.19
N SER A 312 -11.99 -15.91 -4.05
CA SER A 312 -12.82 -14.72 -3.99
C SER A 312 -12.48 -13.88 -2.77
N ILE A 313 -12.91 -12.62 -2.81
CA ILE A 313 -12.80 -11.71 -1.68
C ILE A 313 -14.21 -11.48 -1.15
N TYR A 314 -14.33 -11.52 0.16
CA TYR A 314 -15.56 -11.32 0.90
C TYR A 314 -15.36 -10.24 1.94
N GLU A 315 -16.39 -9.46 2.19
CA GLU A 315 -16.40 -8.47 3.26
C GLU A 315 -17.62 -8.64 4.16
N THR A 316 -17.50 -8.21 5.39
CA THR A 316 -18.57 -8.06 6.37
C THR A 316 -18.55 -6.63 6.88
N HIS A 317 -19.71 -6.10 7.28
CA HIS A 317 -19.86 -4.81 7.94
C HIS A 317 -20.53 -4.95 9.31
N ASP A 318 -20.55 -6.17 9.86
CA ASP A 318 -21.29 -6.53 11.08
C ASP A 318 -20.53 -7.51 11.99
N ILE A 319 -19.19 -7.42 12.02
CA ILE A 319 -18.32 -8.25 12.85
C ILE A 319 -18.41 -9.74 12.44
N GLY A 320 -18.60 -9.98 11.14
CA GLY A 320 -18.58 -11.32 10.55
C GLY A 320 -19.85 -12.12 10.73
N ARG A 321 -21.01 -11.51 11.02
CA ARG A 321 -22.28 -12.25 11.03
C ARG A 321 -22.71 -12.58 9.62
N GLU A 322 -22.69 -11.59 8.73
CA GLU A 322 -22.97 -11.75 7.31
C GLU A 322 -21.77 -11.35 6.44
N TRP A 323 -21.45 -12.22 5.48
CA TRP A 323 -20.40 -12.00 4.49
C TRP A 323 -21.00 -11.79 3.10
N VAL A 324 -20.45 -10.81 2.39
CA VAL A 324 -20.82 -10.44 1.02
C VAL A 324 -19.61 -10.62 0.12
N LYS A 325 -19.78 -11.33 -1.00
CA LYS A 325 -18.74 -11.44 -2.02
C LYS A 325 -18.56 -10.12 -2.75
N VAL A 326 -17.35 -9.56 -2.71
CA VAL A 326 -17.03 -8.27 -3.37
C VAL A 326 -16.37 -8.46 -4.74
N GLY A 327 -15.79 -9.62 -5.01
CA GLY A 327 -15.17 -9.92 -6.30
C GLY A 327 -14.41 -11.23 -6.35
N GLU A 328 -13.93 -11.57 -7.53
CA GLU A 328 -12.99 -12.68 -7.73
C GLU A 328 -11.55 -12.20 -7.54
N ALA A 329 -10.76 -13.02 -6.86
CA ALA A 329 -9.34 -12.77 -6.67
C ALA A 329 -8.60 -12.94 -8.00
N LYS A 330 -7.73 -11.98 -8.34
CA LYS A 330 -6.73 -12.20 -9.39
C LYS A 330 -5.57 -12.98 -8.77
N GLY A 331 -5.49 -14.28 -9.08
CA GLY A 331 -4.50 -15.17 -8.45
C GLY A 331 -4.84 -15.50 -7.00
N VAL A 332 -3.84 -15.95 -6.24
CA VAL A 332 -3.96 -16.21 -4.80
C VAL A 332 -3.57 -14.95 -4.05
N ILE A 333 -4.50 -14.37 -3.30
CA ILE A 333 -4.20 -13.20 -2.47
C ILE A 333 -3.37 -13.65 -1.26
N THR A 334 -2.19 -13.07 -1.10
CA THR A 334 -1.26 -13.37 0.00
C THR A 334 -1.25 -12.31 1.09
N GLN A 335 -1.76 -11.11 0.80
CA GLN A 335 -1.90 -10.03 1.76
C GLN A 335 -3.14 -9.20 1.42
N LEU A 336 -3.93 -8.88 2.44
CA LEU A 336 -5.01 -7.91 2.37
C LEU A 336 -4.67 -6.68 3.20
N MET A 337 -5.05 -5.51 2.69
CA MET A 337 -4.91 -4.26 3.41
C MET A 337 -6.15 -3.41 3.21
N ILE A 338 -6.69 -2.88 4.32
CA ILE A 338 -7.71 -1.84 4.28
C ILE A 338 -7.03 -0.53 4.67
N THR A 339 -7.02 0.44 3.77
CA THR A 339 -6.46 1.77 4.05
C THR A 339 -7.24 2.83 3.30
N ASN A 340 -7.55 3.93 3.99
CA ASN A 340 -8.32 5.05 3.43
C ASN A 340 -9.67 4.61 2.80
N GLY A 341 -10.36 3.67 3.46
CA GLY A 341 -11.64 3.12 2.99
C GLY A 341 -11.56 2.30 1.71
N ARG A 342 -10.36 1.85 1.31
CA ARG A 342 -10.14 0.99 0.14
C ARG A 342 -9.50 -0.33 0.56
N VAL A 343 -9.94 -1.39 -0.10
CA VAL A 343 -9.39 -2.72 0.07
C VAL A 343 -8.36 -2.98 -1.01
N TYR A 344 -7.16 -3.40 -0.64
CA TYR A 344 -6.09 -3.80 -1.55
C TYR A 344 -5.81 -5.29 -1.35
N GLY A 345 -5.85 -6.06 -2.43
CA GLY A 345 -5.39 -7.44 -2.46
C GLY A 345 -4.06 -7.55 -3.21
N VAL A 346 -3.06 -8.12 -2.55
CA VAL A 346 -1.74 -8.41 -3.11
C VAL A 346 -1.71 -9.85 -3.60
N SER A 347 -1.26 -10.07 -4.84
CA SER A 347 -0.94 -11.40 -5.36
C SER A 347 0.26 -11.36 -6.30
N SER A 348 0.77 -12.55 -6.63
CA SER A 348 1.76 -12.74 -7.71
C SER A 348 1.25 -12.36 -9.11
N THR A 349 -0.02 -11.96 -9.24
CA THR A 349 -0.60 -11.52 -10.51
C THR A 349 -1.04 -10.05 -10.50
N GLY A 350 -1.03 -9.37 -9.35
CA GLY A 350 -1.35 -7.94 -9.28
C GLY A 350 -1.56 -7.42 -7.86
N LEU A 351 -1.43 -6.11 -7.71
CA LEU A 351 -2.08 -5.33 -6.66
C LEU A 351 -3.41 -4.82 -7.19
N THR A 352 -4.51 -5.40 -6.70
CA THR A 352 -5.86 -5.05 -7.19
C THR A 352 -6.65 -4.36 -6.08
N PRO A 353 -7.20 -3.17 -6.33
CA PRO A 353 -8.18 -2.57 -5.41
C PRO A 353 -9.54 -3.29 -5.58
N TYR A 354 -10.18 -3.57 -4.45
CA TYR A 354 -11.50 -4.23 -4.37
C TYR A 354 -12.50 -3.37 -3.59
N GLY A 355 -13.80 -3.65 -3.77
CA GLY A 355 -14.88 -2.88 -3.17
C GLY A 355 -15.28 -1.64 -3.99
N SER A 356 -16.26 -0.87 -3.51
CA SER A 356 -16.75 0.32 -4.22
C SER A 356 -15.80 1.51 -4.14
N PRO A 357 -15.69 2.31 -5.22
CA PRO A 357 -15.44 3.75 -5.13
C PRO A 357 -16.67 4.50 -5.65
N ILE A 358 -17.62 4.97 -4.83
CA ILE A 358 -18.64 5.92 -5.34
C ILE A 358 -19.10 6.92 -4.26
N GLN A 359 -18.31 7.97 -4.02
CA GLN A 359 -18.65 9.36 -4.41
C GLN A 359 -17.38 10.24 -4.30
N PRO A 360 -17.13 11.17 -5.25
CA PRO A 360 -16.34 12.35 -4.90
C PRO A 360 -17.06 13.06 -3.76
N ALA A 361 -16.33 13.57 -2.76
CA ALA A 361 -16.93 14.27 -1.62
C ALA A 361 -18.04 15.24 -2.06
N GLN A 362 -19.27 15.06 -1.56
CA GLN A 362 -20.45 15.83 -1.98
C GLN A 362 -20.41 17.34 -1.69
N ASN A 363 -19.31 17.93 -1.20
CA ASN A 363 -19.29 19.34 -0.83
C ASN A 363 -17.95 20.05 -1.12
N GLY A 364 -17.32 19.77 -2.27
CA GLY A 364 -16.11 20.48 -2.72
C GLY A 364 -16.40 21.74 -3.54
N ILE A 365 -15.54 22.76 -3.40
CA ILE A 365 -15.53 24.03 -4.16
C ILE A 365 -15.62 23.84 -5.69
N TRP A 366 -15.25 22.67 -6.20
CA TRP A 366 -15.15 22.31 -7.61
C TRP A 366 -16.51 22.23 -8.33
N ASP A 367 -17.59 21.84 -7.65
CA ASP A 367 -18.95 21.89 -8.23
C ASP A 367 -19.45 23.32 -8.44
N ARG A 368 -18.97 24.29 -7.65
CA ARG A 368 -19.30 25.71 -7.86
C ARG A 368 -18.66 26.28 -9.13
N LEU A 369 -17.67 25.58 -9.71
CA LEU A 369 -16.93 26.01 -10.90
C LEU A 369 -17.25 25.17 -12.17
N GLY A 370 -18.03 24.09 -12.05
CA GLY A 370 -18.56 23.34 -13.20
C GLY A 370 -17.53 22.57 -14.04
N LEU A 371 -16.39 22.14 -13.45
CA LEU A 371 -15.36 21.35 -14.13
C LEU A 371 -15.42 19.86 -13.71
N PRO A 372 -15.17 18.90 -14.62
CA PRO A 372 -15.18 17.48 -14.27
C PRO A 372 -14.01 17.07 -13.35
N ALA A 373 -14.29 16.16 -12.40
CA ALA A 373 -13.44 15.81 -11.25
C ALA A 373 -12.21 14.93 -11.54
N TYR A 374 -12.01 14.49 -12.79
CA TYR A 374 -10.87 13.65 -13.16
C TYR A 374 -10.45 14.01 -14.59
N LEU A 375 -9.34 14.71 -14.74
CA LEU A 375 -8.68 14.83 -16.05
C LEU A 375 -7.40 13.99 -15.99
N THR A 376 -7.38 12.88 -16.72
CA THR A 376 -6.14 12.14 -16.98
C THR A 376 -5.16 13.03 -17.74
N SER A 377 -3.86 12.74 -17.67
CA SER A 377 -2.83 13.48 -18.42
C SER A 377 -3.12 13.51 -19.94
N ALA A 378 -3.76 12.47 -20.48
CA ALA A 378 -4.26 12.44 -21.85
C ALA A 378 -5.45 13.40 -22.07
N GLN A 379 -6.39 13.50 -21.12
CA GLN A 379 -7.53 14.42 -21.20
C GLN A 379 -7.10 15.89 -21.06
N VAL A 380 -6.10 16.18 -20.23
CA VAL A 380 -5.48 17.52 -20.16
C VAL A 380 -4.82 17.88 -21.49
N LEU A 381 -4.08 16.95 -22.11
CA LEU A 381 -3.45 17.16 -23.41
C LEU A 381 -4.48 17.40 -24.52
N VAL A 382 -5.55 16.61 -24.55
CA VAL A 382 -6.65 16.77 -25.51
C VAL A 382 -7.37 18.10 -25.30
N MET A 383 -7.58 18.53 -24.05
CA MET A 383 -8.19 19.83 -23.73
C MET A 383 -7.30 21.00 -24.16
N MET A 384 -5.98 20.90 -23.92
CA MET A 384 -5.00 21.90 -24.37
C MET A 384 -4.94 21.97 -25.89
N ALA A 385 -4.94 20.82 -26.58
CA ALA A 385 -4.96 20.75 -28.03
C ALA A 385 -6.25 21.32 -28.64
N THR A 386 -7.40 21.02 -28.05
CA THR A 386 -8.70 21.55 -28.51
C THR A 386 -8.84 23.05 -28.26
N LEU A 387 -8.37 23.56 -27.13
CA LEU A 387 -8.31 25.00 -26.88
C LEU A 387 -7.33 25.71 -27.84
N GLY A 388 -6.19 25.09 -28.13
CA GLY A 388 -5.24 25.56 -29.14
C GLY A 388 -5.85 25.63 -30.55
N LEU A 389 -6.50 24.55 -30.99
CA LEU A 389 -7.21 24.48 -32.27
C LEU A 389 -8.38 25.47 -32.36
N ALA A 390 -9.19 25.58 -31.30
CA ALA A 390 -10.28 26.55 -31.23
C ALA A 390 -9.78 28.00 -31.36
N SER A 391 -8.62 28.30 -30.75
CA SER A 391 -7.97 29.60 -30.85
C SER A 391 -7.49 29.90 -32.28
N ILE A 392 -6.94 28.91 -32.99
CA ILE A 392 -6.51 29.04 -34.40
C ILE A 392 -7.72 29.23 -35.33
N ILE A 393 -8.81 28.50 -35.11
CA ILE A 393 -10.04 28.64 -35.91
C ILE A 393 -10.69 30.01 -35.70
N LEU A 394 -10.74 30.50 -34.45
CA LEU A 394 -11.21 31.86 -34.16
C LEU A 394 -10.32 32.92 -34.81
N PHE A 395 -8.99 32.71 -34.80
CA PHE A 395 -8.02 33.58 -35.47
C PHE A 395 -8.29 33.65 -36.98
N GLY A 396 -8.46 32.50 -37.65
CA GLY A 396 -8.73 32.44 -39.10
C GLY A 396 -10.08 33.05 -39.50
N ARG A 397 -11.13 32.85 -38.70
CA ARG A 397 -12.46 33.47 -38.95
C ARG A 397 -12.42 35.00 -38.83
N LEU A 398 -11.65 35.54 -37.89
CA LEU A 398 -11.53 36.99 -37.68
C LEU A 398 -10.72 37.69 -38.79
N GLU A 399 -9.73 37.02 -39.37
CA GLU A 399 -9.01 37.55 -40.53
C GLU A 399 -9.87 37.53 -41.80
N TRP A 400 -10.65 36.47 -42.02
CA TRP A 400 -11.58 36.38 -43.15
C TRP A 400 -12.68 37.45 -43.11
N VAL A 401 -13.24 37.73 -41.94
CA VAL A 401 -14.22 38.82 -41.76
C VAL A 401 -13.58 40.19 -42.02
N ARG A 402 -12.31 40.39 -41.67
CA ARG A 402 -11.58 41.62 -42.00
C ARG A 402 -11.30 41.75 -43.49
N SER A 403 -10.94 40.66 -44.19
CA SER A 403 -10.70 40.72 -45.64
C SER A 403 -11.97 41.08 -46.42
N LEU A 404 -13.15 40.65 -45.94
CA LEU A 404 -14.43 41.00 -46.54
C LEU A 404 -14.84 42.46 -46.32
N GLN A 405 -14.39 43.10 -45.22
CA GLN A 405 -14.66 44.51 -44.94
C GLN A 405 -13.70 45.46 -45.67
N THR A 406 -12.56 44.97 -46.16
CA THR A 406 -11.61 45.74 -46.98
C THR A 406 -11.85 45.61 -48.48
N SER A 407 -12.75 44.72 -48.91
CA SER A 407 -13.07 44.47 -50.33
C SER A 407 -14.43 45.03 -50.78
N SER A 408 -15.06 45.91 -49.98
CA SER A 408 -16.28 46.64 -50.35
C SER A 408 -16.04 48.13 -50.50
#